data_AF-A0A420HIT1-F1
#
_entry.id   AF-A0A420HIT1-F1
#
_cell.length_a   1.000
_cell.length_b   1.000
_cell.length_c   1.000
_cell.angle_alpha   90.00
_cell.angle_beta   90.00
_cell.angle_gamma   90.00
#
_symmetry.space_group_name_H-M   'P 1'
#
loop_
_entity.id
_entity.type
_entity.pdbx_description
1 polymer ?
#
loop_
_entity_poly.entity_id
_entity_poly.type
_entity_poly.pdbx_seq_one_letter_code
_entity_poly.pdbx_strand_id
1 'polypeptide(L)'
;MAAALNKTCASNYTPLPNGEQIEVLPQFKNQLPTSNSHPRPAFPQPYQRQNEDRVTVALINLSKICKDNQRYGGSPDGFFEDKFATFTENCNTVGLPAMRHHEAFHIMLEGAALQHYRTIVNQNNMIIPSISTLATEIKQFFEGKERETMLRSQWNETSLFSILAEHPESQKDVDKALTLLVQRLRHLQQGLSASYRSEEIFYGKLIDSCKDHPAKNIACSTTLRGDTSIDFINRAKANIST
;
A
#
# COMPACT_ATOMS: atom_id res chain seq x y z
N MET A 1 1.85 -37.59 33.05
CA MET A 1 2.63 -38.77 33.50
C MET A 1 2.17 -39.94 32.64
N ALA A 2 2.80 -40.12 31.48
CA ALA A 2 3.87 -41.09 31.29
C ALA A 2 3.33 -42.54 31.22
N ALA A 3 2.76 -42.91 30.07
CA ALA A 3 2.66 -44.30 29.62
C ALA A 3 1.98 -44.36 28.23
N ALA A 4 2.76 -44.34 27.16
CA ALA A 4 2.53 -45.10 25.93
C ALA A 4 3.59 -44.72 24.89
N LEU A 5 4.09 -45.71 24.17
CA LEU A 5 5.01 -45.62 23.03
C LEU A 5 6.50 -45.52 23.36
N ASN A 6 7.05 -46.58 23.97
CA ASN A 6 8.43 -47.00 23.67
C ASN A 6 8.53 -48.53 23.77
N LYS A 7 7.90 -49.21 22.82
CA LYS A 7 8.20 -50.58 22.46
C LYS A 7 8.42 -50.56 20.96
N THR A 8 9.65 -50.82 20.52
CA THR A 8 10.07 -51.80 19.50
C THR A 8 11.50 -51.45 19.06
N CYS A 9 12.27 -52.49 18.72
CA CYS A 9 13.69 -52.48 18.29
C CYS A 9 14.72 -52.69 19.40
N ALA A 10 14.56 -53.78 20.15
CA ALA A 10 15.70 -54.58 20.57
C ALA A 10 15.59 -55.94 19.88
N SER A 11 16.41 -56.19 18.86
CA SER A 11 16.83 -57.55 18.51
C SER A 11 18.02 -57.49 17.56
N ASN A 12 19.04 -58.29 17.88
CA ASN A 12 20.17 -58.70 17.05
C ASN A 12 21.45 -57.87 17.17
N TYR A 13 22.11 -58.00 18.32
CA TYR A 13 23.57 -57.96 18.36
C TYR A 13 24.07 -59.11 19.24
N THR A 14 24.75 -60.09 18.62
CA THR A 14 25.65 -61.03 19.28
C THR A 14 27.08 -60.54 19.10
N PRO A 15 27.88 -60.40 20.17
CA PRO A 15 29.29 -60.04 20.04
C PRO A 15 30.13 -61.29 19.76
N LEU A 16 31.02 -61.20 18.76
CA LEU A 16 32.10 -62.18 18.53
C LEU A 16 33.44 -61.62 19.01
N PRO A 17 34.42 -62.48 19.35
CA PRO A 17 35.48 -62.20 20.30
C PRO A 17 36.72 -61.55 19.66
N ASN A 18 37.56 -61.03 20.54
CA ASN A 18 38.83 -60.35 20.29
C ASN A 18 39.73 -60.96 19.20
N GLY A 19 40.25 -60.08 18.35
CA GLY A 19 41.66 -60.06 17.95
C GLY A 19 42.09 -61.01 16.84
N GLU A 20 42.09 -60.51 15.59
CA GLU A 20 43.03 -60.90 14.53
C GLU A 20 43.08 -59.78 13.48
N GLN A 21 44.29 -59.22 13.25
CA GLN A 21 44.53 -58.21 12.21
C GLN A 21 44.53 -58.91 10.84
N ILE A 22 43.54 -58.61 10.00
CA ILE A 22 43.55 -59.06 8.60
C ILE A 22 44.28 -58.00 7.76
N GLU A 23 45.48 -58.35 7.34
CA GLU A 23 46.33 -57.58 6.41
C GLU A 23 45.72 -57.68 5.00
N VAL A 24 45.20 -56.56 4.47
CA VAL A 24 44.58 -56.52 3.14
C VAL A 24 45.65 -56.25 2.07
N LEU A 25 45.75 -57.18 1.10
CA LEU A 25 46.63 -57.12 -0.06
C LEU A 25 46.54 -55.79 -0.85
N PRO A 26 47.63 -55.33 -1.52
CA PRO A 26 47.75 -53.96 -2.06
C PRO A 26 46.90 -53.65 -3.30
N GLN A 27 45.96 -54.51 -3.69
CA GLN A 27 45.34 -54.47 -5.02
C GLN A 27 43.99 -53.73 -5.08
N PHE A 28 43.51 -53.17 -3.97
CA PHE A 28 42.24 -52.40 -3.91
C PHE A 28 42.44 -50.90 -3.63
N LYS A 29 43.54 -50.32 -4.11
CA LYS A 29 43.92 -48.93 -3.75
C LYS A 29 43.26 -47.82 -4.56
N ASN A 30 42.23 -48.07 -5.36
CA ASN A 30 41.55 -47.01 -6.12
C ASN A 30 40.03 -47.21 -6.12
N GLN A 31 39.34 -46.59 -5.16
CA GLN A 31 38.06 -45.89 -5.30
C GLN A 31 37.57 -45.44 -3.91
N LEU A 32 37.80 -44.16 -3.60
CA LEU A 32 37.27 -43.50 -2.40
C LEU A 32 35.95 -42.80 -2.76
N PRO A 33 34.94 -42.82 -1.87
CA PRO A 33 34.26 -41.57 -1.54
C PRO A 33 34.66 -41.11 -0.14
N THR A 34 35.07 -39.84 -0.04
CA THR A 34 35.44 -39.13 1.18
C THR A 34 34.28 -39.04 2.18
N SER A 35 34.68 -39.06 3.45
CA SER A 35 33.87 -38.96 4.67
C SER A 35 32.82 -37.82 4.66
N ASN A 36 31.64 -38.17 5.17
CA ASN A 36 30.48 -37.30 5.40
C ASN A 36 30.80 -36.04 6.24
N SER A 37 30.68 -34.87 5.62
CA SER A 37 30.50 -33.61 6.35
C SER A 37 29.02 -33.42 6.70
N HIS A 38 28.65 -33.62 7.97
CA HIS A 38 27.39 -33.11 8.50
C HIS A 38 27.40 -31.57 8.43
N PRO A 39 26.35 -30.89 7.92
CA PRO A 39 26.24 -29.45 8.06
C PRO A 39 25.99 -29.11 9.53
N ARG A 40 26.99 -28.48 10.16
CA ARG A 40 26.82 -27.80 11.45
C ARG A 40 25.74 -26.71 11.28
N PRO A 41 24.75 -26.57 12.17
CA PRO A 41 23.85 -25.41 12.12
C PRO A 41 24.69 -24.15 12.27
N ALA A 42 24.70 -23.31 11.23
CA ALA A 42 25.41 -22.04 11.24
C ALA A 42 24.75 -21.14 12.28
N PHE A 43 25.47 -20.80 13.34
CA PHE A 43 25.08 -19.69 14.20
C PHE A 43 25.02 -18.42 13.33
N PRO A 44 23.96 -17.59 13.41
CA PRO A 44 23.88 -16.38 12.61
C PRO A 44 25.09 -15.49 12.90
N GLN A 45 25.77 -15.03 11.83
CA GLN A 45 26.97 -14.22 11.99
C GLN A 45 26.63 -12.91 12.72
N PRO A 46 27.56 -12.34 13.51
CA PRO A 46 27.31 -11.13 14.31
C PRO A 46 26.71 -9.95 13.52
N TYR A 47 27.09 -9.82 12.25
CA TYR A 47 26.56 -8.82 11.32
C TYR A 47 25.07 -9.01 10.99
N GLN A 48 24.62 -10.26 10.84
CA GLN A 48 23.20 -10.56 10.59
C GLN A 48 22.36 -10.21 11.82
N ARG A 49 22.86 -10.50 13.02
CA ARG A 49 22.15 -10.17 14.28
C ARG A 49 22.00 -8.66 14.47
N GLN A 50 23.06 -7.89 14.23
CA GLN A 50 23.00 -6.41 14.31
C GLN A 50 22.02 -5.80 13.29
N ASN A 51 21.91 -6.36 12.08
CA ASN A 51 20.95 -5.89 11.09
C ASN A 51 19.51 -6.19 11.47
N GLU A 52 19.23 -7.38 12.02
CA GLU A 52 17.88 -7.72 12.51
C GLU A 52 17.45 -6.87 13.71
N ASP A 53 18.37 -6.57 14.64
CA ASP A 53 18.08 -5.68 15.77
C ASP A 53 17.72 -4.27 15.29
N ARG A 54 18.45 -3.75 14.28
CA ARG A 54 18.16 -2.44 13.68
C ARG A 54 16.80 -2.40 13.01
N VAL A 55 16.41 -3.45 12.31
CA VAL A 55 15.09 -3.50 11.65
C VAL A 55 13.97 -3.66 12.66
N THR A 56 14.15 -4.46 13.70
CA THR A 56 13.18 -4.57 14.78
C THR A 56 12.93 -3.21 15.44
N VAL A 57 13.99 -2.44 15.72
CA VAL A 57 13.88 -1.07 16.25
C VAL A 57 13.17 -0.14 15.26
N ALA A 58 13.50 -0.22 13.97
CA ALA A 58 12.84 0.58 12.95
C ALA A 58 11.34 0.29 12.86
N LEU A 59 10.92 -0.97 12.91
CA LEU A 59 9.51 -1.38 12.91
C LEU A 59 8.76 -0.87 14.16
N ILE A 60 9.38 -0.94 15.33
CA ILE A 60 8.81 -0.40 16.57
C ILE A 60 8.64 1.12 16.50
N ASN A 61 9.62 1.83 15.93
CA ASN A 61 9.52 3.28 15.78
C ASN A 61 8.49 3.66 14.72
N LEU A 62 8.40 2.89 13.64
CA LEU A 62 7.45 3.10 12.57
C LEU A 62 6.01 2.99 13.07
N SER A 63 5.71 1.97 13.87
CA SER A 63 4.38 1.80 14.46
C SER A 63 3.99 2.91 15.44
N LYS A 64 4.97 3.64 16.01
CA LYS A 64 4.72 4.81 16.88
C LYS A 64 4.44 6.08 16.08
N ILE A 65 5.12 6.28 14.95
CA ILE A 65 4.98 7.51 14.15
C ILE A 65 3.84 7.43 13.14
N CYS A 66 3.46 6.22 12.72
CA CYS A 66 2.33 6.01 11.83
C CYS A 66 1.02 6.24 12.59
N LYS A 67 0.37 7.37 12.31
CA LYS A 67 -0.90 7.74 12.93
C LYS A 67 -2.05 7.00 12.27
N ASP A 68 -3.13 6.73 13.01
CA ASP A 68 -4.29 6.01 12.48
C ASP A 68 -4.91 6.69 11.26
N ASN A 69 -5.02 8.02 11.27
CA ASN A 69 -5.54 8.77 10.11
C ASN A 69 -4.62 8.74 8.86
N GLN A 70 -3.40 8.21 8.97
CA GLN A 70 -2.46 8.01 7.87
C GLN A 70 -2.46 6.58 7.33
N ARG A 71 -3.28 5.69 7.91
CA ARG A 71 -3.39 4.30 7.45
C ARG A 71 -4.40 4.21 6.30
N TYR A 72 -4.23 3.17 5.50
CA TYR A 72 -5.08 2.86 4.37
C TYR A 72 -6.02 1.73 4.75
N GLY A 73 -7.32 2.03 4.80
CA GLY A 73 -8.38 1.05 5.09
C GLY A 73 -9.07 0.48 3.85
N GLY A 74 -8.83 1.06 2.67
CA GLY A 74 -9.58 0.76 1.44
C GLY A 74 -10.93 1.49 1.34
N SER A 75 -11.09 2.62 2.04
CA SER A 75 -12.33 3.40 2.03
C SER A 75 -12.58 4.10 0.69
N PRO A 76 -13.85 4.36 0.32
CA PRO A 76 -14.17 5.09 -0.90
C PRO A 76 -13.60 6.51 -0.99
N ASP A 77 -13.29 7.14 0.14
CA ASP A 77 -12.70 8.50 0.19
C ASP A 77 -11.18 8.48 0.43
N GLY A 78 -10.57 7.29 0.45
CA GLY A 78 -9.13 7.12 0.61
C GLY A 78 -8.46 6.83 -0.72
N PHE A 79 -7.27 7.39 -0.93
CA PHE A 79 -6.42 7.05 -2.07
C PHE A 79 -5.15 6.35 -1.59
N PHE A 80 -4.86 5.19 -2.16
CA PHE A 80 -3.74 4.34 -1.81
C PHE A 80 -2.42 5.09 -1.96
N GLU A 81 -2.25 5.88 -3.03
CA GLU A 81 -0.98 6.54 -3.33
C GLU A 81 -0.56 7.58 -2.29
N ASP A 82 -1.51 8.34 -1.76
CA ASP A 82 -1.23 9.34 -0.72
C ASP A 82 -0.78 8.67 0.58
N LYS A 83 -1.45 7.56 0.94
CA LYS A 83 -1.09 6.76 2.12
C LYS A 83 0.24 6.04 1.92
N PHE A 84 0.51 5.55 0.71
CA PHE A 84 1.74 4.86 0.36
C PHE A 84 2.96 5.81 0.33
N ALA A 85 2.78 7.05 -0.16
CA ALA A 85 3.81 8.08 -0.10
C ALA A 85 4.15 8.43 1.36
N THR A 86 3.13 8.65 2.20
CA THR A 86 3.30 8.91 3.64
C THR A 86 4.00 7.75 4.34
N PHE A 87 3.64 6.51 4.02
CA PHE A 87 4.29 5.32 4.55
C PHE A 87 5.77 5.24 4.16
N THR A 88 6.09 5.53 2.90
CA THR A 88 7.46 5.51 2.40
C THR A 88 8.32 6.57 3.11
N GLU A 89 7.79 7.78 3.30
CA GLU A 89 8.42 8.85 4.08
C GLU A 89 8.67 8.44 5.54
N ASN A 90 7.66 7.83 6.18
CA ASN A 90 7.79 7.33 7.55
C ASN A 90 8.85 6.21 7.66
N CYS A 91 8.92 5.29 6.69
CA CYS A 91 9.95 4.26 6.64
C CYS A 91 11.36 4.88 6.54
N ASN A 92 11.52 5.88 5.69
CA ASN A 92 12.79 6.59 5.54
C ASN A 92 13.17 7.34 6.83
N THR A 93 12.19 7.94 7.51
CA THR A 93 12.38 8.68 8.77
C THR A 93 12.93 7.78 9.88
N VAL A 94 12.47 6.53 9.96
CA VAL A 94 12.97 5.55 10.96
C VAL A 94 14.23 4.80 10.52
N GLY A 95 14.77 5.12 9.33
CA GLY A 95 15.97 4.49 8.78
C GLY A 95 15.75 3.07 8.25
N LEU A 96 14.51 2.70 7.87
CA LEU A 96 14.24 1.40 7.27
C LEU A 96 14.65 1.41 5.78
N PRO A 97 15.60 0.55 5.35
CA PRO A 97 16.03 0.50 3.95
C PRO A 97 14.88 0.16 3.00
N ALA A 98 14.85 0.78 1.81
CA ALA A 98 13.80 0.57 0.79
C ALA A 98 13.53 -0.90 0.47
N MET A 99 14.58 -1.72 0.38
CA MET A 99 14.47 -3.16 0.14
C MET A 99 13.71 -3.93 1.23
N ARG A 100 13.62 -3.39 2.46
CA ARG A 100 12.90 -3.98 3.60
C ARG A 100 11.54 -3.32 3.87
N HIS A 101 11.09 -2.37 3.06
CA HIS A 101 9.77 -1.73 3.23
C HIS A 101 8.61 -2.73 3.20
N HIS A 102 8.75 -3.83 2.45
CA HIS A 102 7.73 -4.89 2.39
C HIS A 102 7.45 -5.54 3.75
N GLU A 103 8.44 -5.61 4.65
CA GLU A 103 8.29 -6.15 6.01
C GLU A 103 7.42 -5.24 6.89
N ALA A 104 7.48 -3.94 6.63
CA ALA A 104 6.72 -2.92 7.34
C ALA A 104 5.35 -2.62 6.73
N PHE A 105 5.04 -3.15 5.54
CA PHE A 105 3.87 -2.74 4.75
C PHE A 105 2.55 -2.92 5.49
N HIS A 106 2.43 -3.92 6.36
CA HIS A 106 1.23 -4.12 7.17
C HIS A 106 0.92 -2.96 8.13
N ILE A 107 1.91 -2.14 8.51
CA ILE A 107 1.75 -1.02 9.46
C ILE A 107 0.91 0.11 8.83
N MET A 108 1.08 0.36 7.53
CA MET A 108 0.27 1.38 6.83
C MET A 108 -1.16 0.94 6.52
N LEU A 109 -1.53 -0.30 6.82
CA LEU A 109 -2.84 -0.83 6.49
C LEU A 109 -3.71 -0.93 7.74
N GLU A 110 -5.01 -0.77 7.56
CA GLU A 110 -6.03 -1.00 8.58
C GLU A 110 -7.27 -1.67 7.98
N GLY A 111 -8.21 -2.06 8.85
CA GLY A 111 -9.52 -2.58 8.43
C GLY A 111 -9.46 -3.66 7.34
N ALA A 112 -10.25 -3.47 6.29
CA ALA A 112 -10.37 -4.40 5.17
C ALA A 112 -9.05 -4.56 4.39
N ALA A 113 -8.27 -3.48 4.23
CA ALA A 113 -7.00 -3.55 3.52
C ALA A 113 -5.96 -4.41 4.27
N LEU A 114 -5.88 -4.28 5.60
CA LEU A 114 -5.01 -5.15 6.40
C LEU A 114 -5.46 -6.62 6.35
N GLN A 115 -6.77 -6.87 6.33
CA GLN A 115 -7.29 -8.23 6.16
C GLN A 115 -6.92 -8.80 4.80
N HIS A 116 -7.06 -8.02 3.73
CA HIS A 116 -6.70 -8.45 2.39
C HIS A 116 -5.20 -8.72 2.25
N TYR A 117 -4.34 -7.88 2.84
CA TYR A 117 -2.90 -8.14 2.94
C TYR A 117 -2.59 -9.51 3.57
N ARG A 118 -3.26 -9.87 4.67
CA ARG A 118 -3.07 -11.17 5.33
C ARG A 118 -3.48 -12.32 4.41
N THR A 119 -4.55 -12.15 3.62
CA THR A 119 -4.96 -13.13 2.60
C THR A 119 -3.87 -13.34 1.55
N ILE A 120 -3.27 -12.27 1.04
CA ILE A 120 -2.17 -12.34 0.06
C ILE A 120 -0.99 -13.14 0.64
N VAL A 121 -0.57 -12.81 1.87
CA VAL A 121 0.55 -13.51 2.54
C VAL A 121 0.22 -14.99 2.78
N ASN A 122 -1.00 -15.31 3.20
CA ASN A 122 -1.44 -16.69 3.44
C ASN A 122 -1.45 -17.51 2.13
N GLN A 123 -1.92 -16.91 1.03
CA GLN A 123 -1.92 -17.54 -0.29
C GLN A 123 -0.51 -17.75 -0.84
N ASN A 124 0.44 -16.90 -0.43
CA ASN A 124 1.85 -16.98 -0.80
C ASN A 124 2.69 -17.77 0.21
N ASN A 125 2.13 -18.82 0.83
CA ASN A 125 2.83 -19.71 1.78
C ASN A 125 3.53 -18.98 2.92
N MET A 126 2.92 -17.92 3.46
CA MET A 126 3.48 -17.06 4.52
C MET A 126 4.73 -16.25 4.11
N ILE A 127 5.08 -16.22 2.83
CA ILE A 127 6.16 -15.40 2.30
C ILE A 127 5.59 -14.01 1.98
N ILE A 128 6.17 -12.97 2.56
CA ILE A 128 5.79 -11.59 2.27
C ILE A 128 6.28 -11.23 0.87
N PRO A 129 5.40 -10.88 -0.09
CA PRO A 129 5.81 -10.48 -1.43
C PRO A 129 6.62 -9.18 -1.43
N SER A 130 7.19 -8.85 -2.59
CA SER A 130 7.86 -7.56 -2.78
C SER A 130 6.92 -6.38 -2.56
N ILE A 131 7.47 -5.22 -2.23
CA ILE A 131 6.70 -3.99 -1.98
C ILE A 131 5.86 -3.59 -3.20
N SER A 132 6.37 -3.77 -4.42
CA SER A 132 5.65 -3.44 -5.65
C SER A 132 4.49 -4.40 -5.92
N THR A 133 4.67 -5.69 -5.62
CA THR A 133 3.60 -6.69 -5.69
C THR A 133 2.48 -6.33 -4.70
N LEU A 134 2.84 -6.09 -3.44
CA LEU A 134 1.89 -5.71 -2.40
C LEU A 134 1.11 -4.43 -2.76
N ALA A 135 1.81 -3.39 -3.21
CA ALA A 135 1.19 -2.14 -3.63
C ALA A 135 0.22 -2.35 -4.79
N THR A 136 0.60 -3.15 -5.79
CA THR A 136 -0.25 -3.44 -6.96
C THR A 136 -1.51 -4.21 -6.56
N GLU A 137 -1.36 -5.29 -5.79
CA GLU A 137 -2.49 -6.15 -5.38
C GLU A 137 -3.49 -5.40 -4.50
N ILE A 138 -3.00 -4.70 -3.47
CA ILE A 138 -3.88 -3.89 -2.60
C ILE A 138 -4.58 -2.80 -3.41
N LYS A 139 -3.83 -2.05 -4.23
CA LYS A 139 -4.43 -0.99 -5.04
C LYS A 139 -5.44 -1.55 -6.03
N GLN A 140 -5.18 -2.66 -6.70
CA GLN A 140 -6.11 -3.23 -7.67
C GLN A 140 -7.39 -3.74 -7.01
N PHE A 141 -7.29 -4.32 -5.80
CA PHE A 141 -8.45 -4.84 -5.08
C PHE A 141 -9.40 -3.72 -4.62
N PHE A 142 -8.87 -2.63 -4.07
CA PHE A 142 -9.69 -1.53 -3.54
C PHE A 142 -9.94 -0.42 -4.57
N GLU A 143 -9.02 -0.22 -5.51
CA GLU A 143 -9.05 0.84 -6.53
C GLU A 143 -9.05 0.32 -7.96
N GLY A 144 -9.68 -0.82 -8.16
CA GLY A 144 -9.86 -1.41 -9.48
C GLY A 144 -10.74 -0.58 -10.43
N LYS A 145 -10.90 -1.11 -11.65
CA LYS A 145 -11.61 -0.47 -12.76
C LYS A 145 -13.05 -0.04 -12.43
N GLU A 146 -13.75 -0.81 -11.61
CA GLU A 146 -15.12 -0.49 -11.19
C GLU A 146 -15.17 0.82 -10.38
N ARG A 147 -14.27 0.98 -9.40
CA ARG A 147 -14.14 2.22 -8.64
C ARG A 147 -13.75 3.39 -9.54
N GLU A 148 -12.78 3.21 -10.45
CA GLU A 148 -12.41 4.28 -11.39
C GLU A 148 -13.61 4.70 -12.25
N THR A 149 -14.44 3.75 -12.68
CA THR A 149 -15.66 4.02 -13.46
C THR A 149 -16.68 4.79 -12.64
N MET A 150 -16.90 4.39 -11.38
CA MET A 150 -17.77 5.11 -10.43
C MET A 150 -17.29 6.55 -10.21
N LEU A 151 -15.99 6.75 -9.91
CA LEU A 151 -15.41 8.07 -9.70
C LEU A 151 -15.51 8.94 -10.96
N ARG A 152 -15.40 8.35 -12.15
CA ARG A 152 -15.58 9.04 -13.43
C ARG A 152 -17.03 9.48 -13.65
N SER A 153 -18.00 8.65 -13.28
CA SER A 153 -19.43 9.04 -13.32
C SER A 153 -19.67 10.21 -12.38
N GLN A 154 -19.20 10.10 -11.12
CA GLN A 154 -19.31 11.16 -10.13
C GLN A 154 -18.63 12.44 -10.60
N TRP A 155 -17.44 12.36 -11.20
CA TRP A 155 -16.76 13.51 -11.79
C TRP A 155 -17.65 14.18 -12.82
N ASN A 156 -18.18 13.42 -13.79
CA ASN A 156 -19.01 13.96 -14.86
C ASN A 156 -20.28 14.63 -14.34
N GLU A 157 -20.96 14.01 -13.37
CA GLU A 157 -22.23 14.48 -12.79
C GLU A 157 -22.06 15.63 -11.80
N THR A 158 -20.87 15.76 -11.18
CA THR A 158 -20.60 16.81 -10.19
C THR A 158 -20.66 18.19 -10.86
N SER A 159 -21.60 19.01 -10.40
CA SER A 159 -21.88 20.37 -10.86
C SER A 159 -22.20 21.27 -9.66
N LEU A 160 -22.16 22.59 -9.87
CA LEU A 160 -22.59 23.53 -8.83
C LEU A 160 -24.06 23.28 -8.43
N PHE A 161 -24.90 22.95 -9.42
CA PHE A 161 -26.29 22.59 -9.20
C PHE A 161 -26.43 21.34 -8.32
N SER A 162 -25.66 20.27 -8.61
CA SER A 162 -25.73 19.04 -7.80
C SER A 162 -25.28 19.29 -6.36
N ILE A 163 -24.25 20.11 -6.14
CA ILE A 163 -23.81 20.49 -4.78
C ILE A 163 -24.90 21.27 -4.03
N LEU A 164 -25.54 22.24 -4.68
CA LEU A 164 -26.63 23.01 -4.07
C LEU A 164 -27.85 22.14 -3.75
N ALA A 165 -28.12 21.12 -4.56
CA ALA A 165 -29.21 20.17 -4.32
C ALA A 165 -28.91 19.20 -3.17
N GLU A 166 -27.66 18.75 -3.04
CA GLU A 166 -27.20 17.89 -1.93
C GLU A 166 -27.08 18.65 -0.60
N HIS A 167 -26.85 19.96 -0.65
CA HIS A 167 -26.63 20.84 0.49
C HIS A 167 -27.61 22.03 0.53
N PRO A 168 -28.90 21.82 0.84
CA PRO A 168 -29.91 22.87 0.84
C PRO A 168 -29.58 24.05 1.77
N GLU A 169 -28.82 23.82 2.83
CA GLU A 169 -28.33 24.87 3.75
C GLU A 169 -27.34 25.83 3.06
N SER A 170 -26.65 25.36 2.03
CA SER A 170 -25.70 26.13 1.23
C SER A 170 -26.36 26.78 0.01
N GLN A 171 -27.67 26.61 -0.17
CA GLN A 171 -28.40 27.18 -1.31
C GLN A 171 -28.44 28.71 -1.32
N LYS A 172 -28.28 29.32 -0.14
CA LYS A 172 -28.15 30.78 0.03
C LYS A 172 -26.70 31.26 0.01
N ASP A 173 -25.74 30.35 -0.01
CA ASP A 173 -24.31 30.62 0.07
C ASP A 173 -23.57 29.95 -1.09
N VAL A 174 -23.65 30.61 -2.25
CA VAL A 174 -23.03 30.13 -3.49
C VAL A 174 -21.50 30.09 -3.38
N ASP A 175 -20.89 30.93 -2.52
CA ASP A 175 -19.44 30.88 -2.26
C ASP A 175 -19.02 29.57 -1.58
N LYS A 176 -19.77 29.18 -0.55
CA LYS A 176 -19.59 27.88 0.12
C LYS A 176 -19.85 26.73 -0.84
N ALA A 177 -20.90 26.79 -1.65
CA ALA A 177 -21.21 25.76 -2.64
C ALA A 177 -20.10 25.63 -3.71
N LEU A 178 -19.54 26.75 -4.18
CA LEU A 178 -18.41 26.75 -5.10
C LEU A 178 -17.14 26.15 -4.46
N THR A 179 -16.89 26.46 -3.19
CA THR A 179 -15.76 25.89 -2.44
C THR A 179 -15.91 24.38 -2.30
N LEU A 180 -17.10 23.88 -1.98
CA LEU A 180 -17.42 22.45 -1.93
C LEU A 180 -17.28 21.77 -3.30
N LEU A 181 -17.72 22.43 -4.37
CA LEU A 181 -17.56 21.93 -5.73
C LEU A 181 -16.07 21.73 -6.08
N VAL A 182 -15.23 22.73 -5.81
CA VAL A 182 -13.79 22.67 -6.06
C VAL A 182 -13.16 21.53 -5.25
N GLN A 183 -13.50 21.42 -3.97
CA GLN A 183 -12.99 20.34 -3.11
C GLN A 183 -13.39 18.96 -3.62
N ARG A 184 -14.67 18.76 -3.97
CA ARG A 184 -15.16 17.48 -4.48
C ARG A 184 -14.53 17.10 -5.80
N LEU A 185 -14.42 18.04 -6.75
CA LEU A 185 -13.74 17.78 -8.02
C LEU A 185 -12.28 17.41 -7.77
N ARG A 186 -11.54 18.18 -6.97
CA ARG A 186 -10.13 17.87 -6.66
C ARG A 186 -9.96 16.49 -6.03
N HIS A 187 -10.86 16.14 -5.11
CA HIS A 187 -10.88 14.82 -4.49
C HIS A 187 -11.09 13.72 -5.54
N LEU A 188 -12.13 13.81 -6.37
CA LEU A 188 -12.40 12.83 -7.42
C LEU A 188 -11.24 12.70 -8.41
N GLN A 189 -10.58 13.81 -8.78
CA GLN A 189 -9.45 13.85 -9.71
C GLN A 189 -8.29 12.94 -9.28
N GLN A 190 -8.06 12.79 -7.97
CA GLN A 190 -6.96 11.97 -7.44
C GLN A 190 -7.14 10.48 -7.78
N GLY A 191 -8.38 9.99 -7.73
CA GLY A 191 -8.72 8.61 -8.05
C GLY A 191 -8.94 8.32 -9.54
N LEU A 192 -8.80 9.31 -10.42
CA LEU A 192 -8.87 9.12 -11.86
C LEU A 192 -7.48 8.83 -12.47
N SER A 193 -7.48 8.30 -13.70
CA SER A 193 -6.26 8.03 -14.45
C SER A 193 -5.41 9.28 -14.64
N ALA A 194 -4.10 9.11 -14.86
CA ALA A 194 -3.14 10.20 -14.98
C ALA A 194 -3.52 11.27 -16.03
N SER A 195 -4.26 10.89 -17.07
CA SER A 195 -4.78 11.81 -18.09
C SER A 195 -5.75 12.88 -17.53
N TYR A 196 -6.40 12.61 -16.40
CA TYR A 196 -7.32 13.57 -15.76
C TYR A 196 -6.62 14.50 -14.77
N ARG A 197 -5.36 14.27 -14.43
CA ARG A 197 -4.66 14.95 -13.32
C ARG A 197 -4.06 16.31 -13.69
N SER A 198 -4.20 16.75 -14.94
CA SER A 198 -3.69 18.07 -15.35
C SER A 198 -4.60 19.20 -14.86
N GLU A 199 -3.99 20.35 -14.60
CA GLU A 199 -4.72 21.59 -14.26
C GLU A 199 -5.65 22.04 -15.40
N GLU A 200 -5.27 21.77 -16.65
CA GLU A 200 -6.09 22.09 -17.83
C GLU A 200 -7.43 21.32 -17.81
N ILE A 201 -7.39 20.01 -17.52
CA ILE A 201 -8.60 19.19 -17.43
C ILE A 201 -9.45 19.61 -16.23
N PHE A 202 -8.82 19.90 -15.09
CA PHE A 202 -9.53 20.41 -13.93
C PHE A 202 -10.22 21.75 -14.23
N TYR A 203 -9.52 22.68 -14.87
CA TYR A 203 -10.04 23.98 -15.23
C TYR A 203 -11.24 23.88 -16.17
N GLY A 204 -11.11 23.11 -17.25
CA GLY A 204 -12.20 22.86 -18.19
C GLY A 204 -13.43 22.27 -17.49
N LYS A 205 -13.21 21.27 -16.62
CA LYS A 205 -14.29 20.69 -15.82
C LYS A 205 -14.93 21.71 -14.88
N LEU A 206 -14.15 22.52 -14.17
CA LEU A 206 -14.68 23.51 -13.24
C LEU A 206 -15.57 24.53 -13.96
N ILE A 207 -15.16 24.97 -15.16
CA ILE A 207 -16.01 25.80 -16.01
C ILE A 207 -17.29 25.03 -16.36
N ASP A 208 -17.19 23.82 -16.88
CA ASP A 208 -18.33 23.03 -17.31
C ASP A 208 -19.34 22.79 -16.18
N SER A 209 -18.85 22.38 -15.01
CA SER A 209 -19.64 22.11 -13.80
C SER A 209 -20.43 23.31 -13.28
N CYS A 210 -20.05 24.53 -13.67
CA CYS A 210 -20.78 25.74 -13.28
C CYS A 210 -21.77 26.22 -14.36
N LYS A 211 -21.82 25.63 -15.58
CA LYS A 211 -22.56 26.15 -16.76
C LYS A 211 -24.05 26.39 -16.54
N ASP A 212 -24.69 25.56 -15.74
CA ASP A 212 -26.15 25.57 -15.61
C ASP A 212 -26.68 26.47 -14.49
N HIS A 213 -25.83 27.30 -13.85
CA HIS A 213 -26.24 28.17 -12.74
C HIS A 213 -26.53 29.63 -13.19
N PRO A 214 -27.64 30.27 -12.77
CA PRO A 214 -28.01 31.64 -13.19
C PRO A 214 -26.98 32.73 -12.86
N ALA A 215 -26.27 32.61 -11.73
CA ALA A 215 -25.21 33.55 -11.31
C ALA A 215 -23.99 33.58 -12.27
N LYS A 216 -24.00 32.73 -13.30
CA LYS A 216 -22.86 32.48 -14.17
C LYS A 216 -22.82 33.30 -15.46
N ASN A 217 -23.86 34.06 -15.78
CA ASN A 217 -23.89 34.83 -17.04
C ASN A 217 -22.76 35.89 -17.12
N ILE A 218 -22.13 36.24 -15.98
CA ILE A 218 -21.08 37.27 -15.87
C ILE A 218 -19.66 36.67 -15.76
N ALA A 219 -19.47 35.56 -15.03
CA ALA A 219 -18.13 34.99 -14.83
C ALA A 219 -17.59 34.26 -16.08
N CYS A 220 -18.46 33.59 -16.85
CA CYS A 220 -18.05 32.87 -18.07
C CYS A 220 -17.88 33.74 -19.31
N SER A 221 -18.54 34.89 -19.37
CA SER A 221 -18.43 35.84 -20.48
C SER A 221 -17.11 36.61 -20.48
N THR A 222 -16.33 36.51 -19.39
CA THR A 222 -15.05 37.23 -19.23
C THR A 222 -13.83 36.32 -19.23
N THR A 223 -13.99 35.00 -19.33
CA THR A 223 -12.87 34.03 -19.29
C THR A 223 -11.77 34.41 -20.30
N LEU A 224 -10.57 34.73 -19.81
CA LEU A 224 -9.44 35.18 -20.61
C LEU A 224 -8.54 33.99 -20.99
N ARG A 225 -7.84 34.11 -22.11
CA ARG A 225 -6.83 33.14 -22.52
C ARG A 225 -5.68 33.18 -21.51
N GLY A 226 -5.46 32.06 -20.81
CA GLY A 226 -4.43 31.93 -19.78
C GLY A 226 -4.94 32.04 -18.34
N ASP A 227 -6.26 32.18 -18.14
CA ASP A 227 -6.86 32.15 -16.80
C ASP A 227 -6.57 30.81 -16.09
N THR A 228 -6.13 30.90 -14.84
CA THR A 228 -5.98 29.73 -13.97
C THR A 228 -7.29 29.38 -13.27
N SER A 229 -7.37 28.20 -12.66
CA SER A 229 -8.51 27.84 -11.81
C SER A 229 -8.72 28.83 -10.67
N ILE A 230 -7.65 29.41 -10.13
CA ILE A 230 -7.73 30.40 -9.04
C ILE A 230 -8.36 31.70 -9.55
N ASP A 231 -7.96 32.17 -10.73
CA ASP A 231 -8.50 33.39 -11.33
C ASP A 231 -10.00 33.25 -11.60
N PHE A 232 -10.42 32.09 -12.11
CA PHE A 232 -11.82 31.78 -12.31
C PHE A 232 -12.59 31.73 -10.98
N ILE A 233 -12.06 31.04 -9.96
CA ILE A 233 -12.70 30.94 -8.64
C ILE A 233 -12.90 32.34 -8.05
N ASN A 234 -11.85 33.16 -8.00
CA ASN A 234 -11.93 34.51 -7.42
C ASN A 234 -12.96 35.38 -8.14
N ARG A 235 -13.04 35.27 -9.47
CA ARG A 235 -14.01 36.01 -10.27
C ARG A 235 -15.44 35.52 -10.08
N ALA A 236 -15.63 34.20 -9.98
CA ALA A 236 -16.94 33.63 -9.67
C ALA A 236 -17.43 34.14 -8.30
N LYS A 237 -16.56 34.12 -7.28
CA LYS A 237 -16.85 34.65 -5.94
C LYS A 237 -17.21 36.14 -5.95
N ALA A 238 -16.47 36.95 -6.70
CA ALA A 238 -16.73 38.39 -6.82
C ALA A 238 -18.13 38.68 -7.42
N ASN A 239 -18.51 37.95 -8.48
CA ASN A 239 -19.82 38.14 -9.13
C ASN A 239 -21.00 37.60 -8.31
N ILE A 240 -20.76 36.67 -7.39
CA ILE A 240 -21.79 36.17 -6.46
C ILE A 240 -22.10 37.21 -5.36
N SER A 241 -21.14 38.08 -5.04
CA SER A 241 -21.27 39.07 -3.96
C SER A 241 -21.95 40.38 -4.40
N THR A 242 -22.40 40.47 -5.66
CA THR A 242 -23.01 41.67 -6.27
C THR A 242 -24.47 41.41 -6.59
#